data_AF-A0A9D0KLP4-F1
#
_entry.id   AF-A0A9D0KLP4-F1
#
_cell.length_a   1.000
_cell.length_b   1.000
_cell.length_c   1.000
_cell.angle_alpha   90.00
_cell.angle_beta   90.00
_cell.angle_gamma   90.00
#
_symmetry.space_group_name_H-M   'P 1'
#
loop_
_entity.id
_entity.type
_entity.pdbx_description
1 polymer ?
#
loop_
_entity_poly.entity_id
_entity_poly.type
_entity_poly.pdbx_seq_one_letter_code
_entity_poly.pdbx_strand_id
1 'polypeptide(L)'
;MMDKSLRVLLVAAEATPFAKVGGLAEFAGSLPKALRKLGVDARLILPRYGDRSHAGLPSMRKVGTTLRVPIGPDYESAHLLHGVVDGVPVYMVFNDQYFGNRDRVYGFNDDPQRFTFFSRAVVEAVKGLDWIPDVVHATDWHTAPIPTWLKIYGQDVAPYRDIATLYTIRDFDYQGECGRLLLNFCRMERVPHLDVERPGKVNWMAQGIAHADVISTVSPTYAHEICDTDLGGALQPLLSARRDRFFGILSGIDTQVWDPSVDPALAQTYDWETVHMRVVNKQALQRELHLLPEREVPLIGTVSRIDPHKGVGLLSAALDEILDQHRMQFVFLGTGDDEELKQQLLSLQQKYPQAVRVLLRYD
;
A
#
# COMPACT_ATOMS: atom_id res chain seq x y z
N MET A 1 31.23 16.62 15.18
CA MET A 1 30.04 15.89 15.65
C MET A 1 29.77 14.82 14.60
N MET A 2 29.76 13.53 14.97
CA MET A 2 29.33 12.49 14.03
C MET A 2 27.88 12.81 13.66
N ASP A 3 27.63 13.09 12.39
CA ASP A 3 26.29 13.39 11.89
C ASP A 3 25.40 12.20 12.22
N LYS A 4 24.49 12.38 13.17
CA LYS A 4 23.64 11.28 13.64
C LYS A 4 22.66 10.99 12.51
N SER A 5 22.91 9.89 11.80
CA SER A 5 22.00 9.37 10.76
C SER A 5 20.55 9.43 11.25
N LEU A 6 19.69 10.13 10.51
CA LEU A 6 18.26 10.21 10.78
C LEU A 6 17.66 8.80 10.84
N ARG A 7 16.86 8.52 11.87
CA ARG A 7 16.22 7.22 12.09
C ARG A 7 14.76 7.27 11.68
N VAL A 8 14.38 6.46 10.69
CA VAL A 8 13.02 6.45 10.13
C VAL A 8 12.42 5.07 10.28
N LEU A 9 11.28 4.97 10.97
CA LEU A 9 10.47 3.75 11.02
C LEU A 9 9.33 3.88 10.03
N LEU A 10 9.43 3.20 8.88
CA LEU A 10 8.33 3.07 7.94
C LEU A 10 7.35 2.00 8.45
N VAL A 11 6.08 2.37 8.57
CA VAL A 11 5.01 1.49 9.03
C VAL A 11 4.01 1.32 7.89
N ALA A 12 3.80 0.09 7.45
CA ALA A 12 2.85 -0.22 6.39
C ALA A 12 2.07 -1.51 6.68
N ALA A 13 0.86 -1.62 6.12
CA ALA A 13 0.08 -2.85 6.17
C ALA A 13 0.65 -3.92 5.23
N GLU A 14 1.28 -3.52 4.12
CA GLU A 14 1.85 -4.43 3.14
C GLU A 14 3.22 -3.95 2.69
N ALA A 15 4.10 -4.89 2.32
CA ALA A 15 5.43 -4.60 1.76
C ALA A 15 5.92 -5.81 0.97
N THR A 16 6.50 -5.57 -0.20
CA THR A 16 7.24 -6.61 -0.92
C THR A 16 8.54 -6.95 -0.15
N PRO A 17 8.95 -8.23 -0.11
CA PRO A 17 8.32 -9.41 -0.72
C PRO A 17 7.31 -10.16 0.18
N PHE A 18 6.96 -9.62 1.35
CA PHE A 18 6.20 -10.36 2.38
C PHE A 18 4.69 -10.41 2.16
N ALA A 19 4.11 -9.28 1.75
CA ALA A 19 2.69 -9.16 1.47
C ALA A 19 2.48 -8.09 0.39
N LYS A 20 1.88 -8.50 -0.74
CA LYS A 20 1.53 -7.62 -1.84
C LYS A 20 0.03 -7.75 -2.15
N VAL A 21 -0.68 -6.63 -2.16
CA VAL A 21 -2.02 -6.50 -2.77
C VAL A 21 -2.00 -5.41 -3.82
N GLY A 22 -1.41 -4.26 -3.51
CA GLY A 22 -1.33 -3.15 -4.45
C GLY A 22 0.04 -2.48 -4.46
N GLY A 23 0.08 -1.24 -4.97
CA GLY A 23 1.32 -0.48 -5.07
C GLY A 23 1.89 -0.08 -3.70
N LEU A 24 1.09 -0.08 -2.62
CA LEU A 24 1.61 0.23 -1.27
C LEU A 24 2.72 -0.77 -0.89
N ALA A 25 2.58 -2.03 -1.26
CA ALA A 25 3.59 -3.03 -0.98
C ALA A 25 4.93 -2.72 -1.67
N GLU A 26 4.90 -2.29 -2.93
CA GLU A 26 6.10 -1.95 -3.69
C GLU A 26 6.76 -0.69 -3.14
N PHE A 27 5.96 0.30 -2.75
CA PHE A 27 6.44 1.50 -2.07
C PHE A 27 7.13 1.16 -0.74
N ALA A 28 6.48 0.37 0.11
CA ALA A 28 7.02 0.00 1.42
C ALA A 28 8.23 -0.93 1.34
N GLY A 29 8.33 -1.75 0.29
CA GLY A 29 9.50 -2.59 0.02
C GLY A 29 10.70 -1.83 -0.56
N SER A 30 10.48 -0.78 -1.36
CA SER A 30 11.55 -0.06 -2.07
C SER A 30 12.03 1.21 -1.36
N LEU A 31 11.13 1.99 -0.74
CA LEU A 31 11.48 3.27 -0.13
C LEU A 31 12.56 3.14 0.97
N PRO A 32 12.47 2.20 1.92
CA PRO A 32 13.52 2.04 2.94
C PRO A 32 14.89 1.75 2.32
N LYS A 33 14.95 0.95 1.25
CA LYS A 33 16.20 0.66 0.53
C LYS A 33 16.80 1.94 -0.06
N ALA A 34 15.97 2.76 -0.71
CA ALA A 34 16.38 4.03 -1.29
C ALA A 34 16.86 5.02 -0.22
N LEU A 35 16.15 5.15 0.90
CA LEU A 35 16.55 6.01 2.02
C LEU A 35 17.89 5.58 2.63
N ARG A 36 18.14 4.28 2.76
CA ARG A 36 19.43 3.76 3.26
C ARG A 36 20.60 4.09 2.34
N LYS A 37 20.39 4.09 1.02
CA LYS A 37 21.39 4.54 0.04
C LYS A 37 21.75 6.03 0.22
N LEU A 38 20.84 6.83 0.80
CA LEU A 38 21.06 8.24 1.16
C LEU A 38 21.62 8.43 2.58
N GLY A 39 21.96 7.36 3.29
CA GLY A 39 22.55 7.44 4.64
C GLY A 39 21.53 7.55 5.78
N VAL A 40 20.23 7.34 5.52
CA VAL A 40 19.18 7.28 6.56
C VAL A 40 19.14 5.88 7.17
N ASP A 41 19.02 5.76 8.49
CA ASP A 41 18.75 4.47 9.14
C ASP A 41 17.26 4.17 9.05
N ALA A 42 16.81 3.83 7.84
CA ALA A 42 15.43 3.44 7.58
C ALA A 42 15.21 1.97 7.92
N ARG A 43 14.10 1.69 8.63
CA ARG A 43 13.63 0.36 9.00
C ARG A 43 12.16 0.23 8.65
N LEU A 44 11.71 -0.99 8.40
CA LEU A 44 10.32 -1.30 8.06
C LEU A 44 9.65 -2.08 9.19
N ILE A 45 8.40 -1.77 9.49
CA ILE A 45 7.54 -2.61 10.34
C ILE A 45 6.18 -2.84 9.67
N LEU A 46 5.73 -4.11 9.68
CA LEU A 46 4.46 -4.55 9.11
C LEU A 46 3.85 -5.71 9.92
N PRO A 47 2.58 -6.09 9.69
CA PRO A 47 2.03 -7.29 10.29
C PRO A 47 2.64 -8.58 9.73
N ARG A 48 2.78 -9.61 10.56
CA ARG A 48 3.01 -10.99 10.11
C ARG A 48 1.64 -11.65 9.87
N TYR A 49 1.12 -11.53 8.64
CA TYR A 49 -0.01 -12.34 8.17
C TYR A 49 0.32 -13.83 8.25
N GLY A 50 -0.68 -14.73 8.31
CA GLY A 50 -0.59 -16.18 8.52
C GLY A 50 0.31 -16.98 7.57
N ASP A 51 -0.01 -18.23 7.26
CA ASP A 51 0.86 -19.09 6.45
C ASP A 51 0.91 -18.69 4.96
N ARG A 52 1.49 -17.53 4.70
CA ARG A 52 2.02 -17.12 3.40
C ARG A 52 3.40 -17.73 3.31
N SER A 53 3.61 -18.59 2.31
CA SER A 53 4.93 -19.14 2.01
C SER A 53 5.93 -18.00 1.84
N HIS A 54 6.84 -17.86 2.81
CA HIS A 54 7.99 -16.96 2.74
C HIS A 54 9.20 -17.67 2.13
N ALA A 55 8.97 -18.64 1.23
CA ALA A 55 10.05 -19.38 0.59
C ALA A 55 10.99 -18.39 -0.11
N GLY A 56 12.29 -18.49 0.20
CA GLY A 56 13.32 -17.58 -0.31
C GLY A 56 13.52 -16.29 0.51
N LEU A 57 12.71 -16.03 1.53
CA LEU A 57 12.93 -14.89 2.42
C LEU A 57 13.88 -15.22 3.58
N PRO A 58 14.66 -14.24 4.06
CA PRO A 58 15.50 -14.41 5.24
C PRO A 58 14.71 -14.88 6.46
N SER A 59 15.34 -15.69 7.30
CA SER A 59 14.72 -16.17 8.53
C SER A 59 14.42 -15.02 9.47
N MET A 60 13.15 -14.91 9.87
CA MET A 60 12.69 -13.90 10.82
C MET A 60 12.80 -14.49 12.22
N ARG A 61 13.63 -13.90 13.09
CA ARG A 61 13.80 -14.34 14.48
C ARG A 61 12.95 -13.52 15.42
N LYS A 62 12.38 -14.15 16.44
CA LYS A 62 11.72 -13.42 17.54
C LYS A 62 12.76 -12.55 18.26
N VAL A 63 12.43 -11.28 18.50
CA VAL A 63 13.27 -10.32 19.23
C VAL A 63 12.46 -9.63 20.31
N GLY A 64 13.15 -9.15 21.35
CA GLY A 64 12.53 -8.51 22.50
C GLY A 64 11.68 -9.45 23.34
N THR A 65 10.96 -8.87 24.30
CA THR A 65 9.96 -9.56 25.11
C THR A 65 8.61 -9.57 24.41
N THR A 66 7.67 -10.39 24.91
CA THR A 66 6.28 -10.33 24.47
C THR A 66 5.72 -8.92 24.72
N LEU A 67 5.22 -8.28 23.66
CA LEU A 67 4.54 -7.00 23.74
C LEU A 67 3.19 -7.21 24.43
N ARG A 68 2.91 -6.40 25.43
CA ARG A 68 1.60 -6.34 26.09
C ARG A 68 0.85 -5.14 25.53
N VAL A 69 0.08 -5.36 24.46
CA VAL A 69 -0.61 -4.30 23.74
C VAL A 69 -1.89 -3.94 24.49
N PRO A 70 -2.06 -2.69 24.97
CA PRO A 70 -3.24 -2.33 25.74
C PRO A 70 -4.44 -2.17 24.80
N ILE A 71 -5.40 -3.10 24.90
CA ILE A 71 -6.66 -3.08 24.15
C ILE A 71 -7.83 -3.49 25.04
N GLY A 72 -8.96 -2.78 24.91
CA GLY A 72 -10.13 -2.95 25.75
C GLY A 72 -9.76 -2.87 27.24
N PRO A 73 -10.40 -3.67 28.11
CA PRO A 73 -10.09 -3.68 29.54
C PRO A 73 -8.72 -4.33 29.85
N ASP A 74 -8.14 -5.09 28.93
CA ASP A 74 -6.99 -5.97 29.18
C ASP A 74 -5.79 -5.66 28.25
N TYR A 75 -4.91 -6.64 28.08
CA TYR A 75 -3.76 -6.58 27.20
C TYR A 75 -3.76 -7.79 26.30
N GLU A 76 -3.46 -7.57 25.03
CA GLU A 76 -3.28 -8.63 24.04
C GLU A 76 -1.80 -8.84 23.76
N SER A 77 -1.40 -10.10 23.61
CA SER A 77 0.00 -10.46 23.44
C SER A 77 0.42 -10.37 21.98
N ALA A 78 1.51 -9.67 21.70
CA ALA A 78 2.15 -9.70 20.38
C ALA A 78 3.65 -10.03 20.49
N HIS A 79 4.21 -10.49 19.39
CA HIS A 79 5.63 -10.78 19.26
C HIS A 79 6.23 -9.98 18.12
N LEU A 80 7.45 -9.51 18.30
CA LEU A 80 8.20 -8.87 17.24
C LEU A 80 9.14 -9.90 16.61
N LEU A 81 8.97 -10.14 15.31
CA LEU A 81 9.94 -10.88 14.52
C LEU A 81 10.86 -9.89 13.82
N HIS A 82 12.12 -10.23 13.59
CA HIS A 82 13.11 -9.36 12.98
C HIS A 82 14.00 -10.13 12.01
N GLY A 83 14.31 -9.48 10.88
CA GLY A 83 15.24 -9.95 9.87
C GLY A 83 15.78 -8.78 9.06
N VAL A 84 16.67 -9.07 8.12
CA VAL A 84 17.21 -8.07 7.20
C VAL A 84 16.95 -8.55 5.77
N VAL A 85 16.33 -7.70 4.95
CA VAL A 85 16.03 -7.97 3.54
C VAL A 85 16.63 -6.85 2.70
N ASP A 86 17.50 -7.21 1.75
CA ASP A 86 18.20 -6.26 0.86
C ASP A 86 18.84 -5.08 1.62
N GLY A 87 19.45 -5.38 2.77
CA GLY A 87 20.11 -4.40 3.63
C GLY A 87 19.17 -3.55 4.50
N VAL A 88 17.86 -3.77 4.47
CA VAL A 88 16.86 -3.09 5.31
C VAL A 88 16.49 -3.96 6.52
N PRO A 89 16.64 -3.47 7.77
CA PRO A 89 16.06 -4.11 8.94
C PRO A 89 14.52 -4.08 8.87
N VAL A 90 13.91 -5.25 8.99
CA VAL A 90 12.46 -5.44 8.94
C VAL A 90 11.99 -6.04 10.25
N TYR A 91 10.93 -5.46 10.80
CA TYR A 91 10.20 -5.99 11.95
C TYR A 91 8.82 -6.47 11.53
N MET A 92 8.34 -7.57 12.09
CA MET A 92 6.97 -8.00 11.91
C MET A 92 6.25 -8.17 13.23
N VAL A 93 5.08 -7.53 13.35
CA VAL A 93 4.19 -7.75 14.48
C VAL A 93 3.40 -9.02 14.24
N PHE A 94 3.68 -10.04 15.03
CA PHE A 94 2.95 -11.30 15.03
C PHE A 94 1.98 -11.36 16.20
N ASN A 95 0.71 -11.60 15.88
CA ASN A 95 -0.35 -11.90 16.84
C ASN A 95 -1.28 -12.93 16.19
N ASP A 96 -1.56 -14.01 16.91
CA ASP A 96 -2.30 -15.15 16.39
C ASP A 96 -3.77 -14.79 16.09
N GLN A 97 -4.42 -14.08 17.02
CA GLN A 97 -5.83 -13.67 16.91
C GLN A 97 -6.12 -12.80 15.67
N TYR A 98 -5.29 -11.78 15.44
CA TYR A 98 -5.54 -10.79 14.39
C TYR A 98 -4.90 -11.16 13.06
N PHE A 99 -3.73 -11.80 13.06
CA PHE A 99 -2.95 -12.03 11.83
C PHE A 99 -2.61 -13.50 11.55
N GLY A 100 -2.71 -14.40 12.53
CA GLY A 100 -2.26 -15.80 12.40
C GLY A 100 -3.02 -16.63 11.38
N ASN A 101 -4.34 -16.49 11.30
CA ASN A 101 -5.21 -17.28 10.41
C ASN A 101 -5.95 -16.41 9.39
N ARG A 102 -5.21 -15.81 8.45
CA ARG A 102 -5.76 -14.92 7.41
C ARG A 102 -5.27 -15.34 6.02
N ASP A 103 -6.21 -15.57 5.12
CA ASP A 103 -5.99 -15.92 3.71
C ASP A 103 -5.64 -14.69 2.84
N ARG A 104 -6.05 -13.50 3.27
CA ARG A 104 -5.81 -12.22 2.58
C ARG A 104 -5.37 -11.10 3.53
N VAL A 105 -4.87 -10.00 2.95
CA VAL A 105 -4.38 -8.84 3.70
C VAL A 105 -5.52 -7.93 4.14
N TYR A 106 -6.56 -7.74 3.32
CA TYR A 106 -7.72 -6.86 3.57
C TYR A 106 -9.04 -7.56 3.24
N GLY A 107 -10.17 -6.91 3.53
CA GLY A 107 -11.51 -7.37 3.18
C GLY A 107 -12.14 -8.25 4.27
N PHE A 108 -11.80 -8.02 5.54
CA PHE A 108 -12.48 -8.62 6.68
C PHE A 108 -13.29 -7.59 7.44
N ASN A 109 -14.40 -8.03 8.05
CA ASN A 109 -15.28 -7.17 8.83
C ASN A 109 -14.58 -6.51 10.02
N ASP A 110 -13.52 -7.13 10.54
CA ASP A 110 -12.75 -6.67 11.68
C ASP A 110 -11.45 -5.93 11.28
N ASP A 111 -11.29 -5.57 10.00
CA ASP A 111 -10.14 -4.81 9.51
C ASP A 111 -9.87 -3.54 10.33
N PRO A 112 -10.86 -2.68 10.63
CA PRO A 112 -10.63 -1.52 11.48
C PRO A 112 -10.03 -1.89 12.84
N GLN A 113 -10.51 -2.96 13.46
CA GLN A 113 -10.02 -3.44 14.76
C GLN A 113 -8.59 -3.98 14.66
N ARG A 114 -8.33 -4.79 13.65
CA ARG A 114 -7.04 -5.44 13.39
C ARG A 114 -5.91 -4.43 13.13
N PHE A 115 -6.16 -3.44 12.28
CA PHE A 115 -5.15 -2.43 11.95
C PHE A 115 -4.98 -1.39 13.06
N THR A 116 -6.03 -1.14 13.85
CA THR A 116 -5.90 -0.36 15.09
C THR A 116 -5.06 -1.09 16.13
N PHE A 117 -5.28 -2.40 16.31
CA PHE A 117 -4.42 -3.24 17.15
C PHE A 117 -2.97 -3.21 16.67
N PHE A 118 -2.71 -3.38 15.37
CA PHE A 118 -1.37 -3.29 14.81
C PHE A 118 -0.73 -1.92 15.11
N SER A 119 -1.45 -0.82 14.89
CA SER A 119 -0.96 0.51 15.21
C SER A 119 -0.60 0.67 16.69
N ARG A 120 -1.43 0.16 17.61
CA ARG A 120 -1.13 0.14 19.05
C ARG A 120 0.08 -0.74 19.36
N ALA A 121 0.20 -1.89 18.71
CA ALA A 121 1.34 -2.80 18.87
C ALA A 121 2.66 -2.17 18.40
N VAL A 122 2.63 -1.37 17.32
CA VAL A 122 3.80 -0.62 16.84
C VAL A 122 4.23 0.43 17.87
N VAL A 123 3.27 1.16 18.45
CA VAL A 123 3.57 2.11 19.53
C VAL A 123 4.26 1.39 20.70
N GLU A 124 3.71 0.26 21.18
CA GLU A 124 4.35 -0.51 22.26
C GLU A 124 5.71 -1.10 21.85
N ALA A 125 5.86 -1.52 20.59
CA ALA A 125 7.11 -2.04 20.06
C ALA A 125 8.22 -0.98 20.11
N VAL A 126 7.94 0.27 19.71
CA VAL A 126 8.92 1.37 19.71
C VAL A 126 9.56 1.55 21.09
N LYS A 127 8.80 1.42 22.18
CA LYS A 127 9.35 1.50 23.55
C LYS A 127 10.29 0.36 23.91
N GLY A 128 10.06 -0.83 23.34
CA GLY A 128 10.85 -2.04 23.59
C GLY A 128 12.08 -2.19 22.68
N LEU A 129 12.26 -1.31 21.70
CA LEU A 129 13.43 -1.32 20.83
C LEU A 129 14.59 -0.54 21.48
N ASP A 130 15.81 -1.08 21.39
CA ASP A 130 17.07 -0.35 21.67
C ASP A 130 17.36 0.74 20.61
N TRP A 131 16.36 1.07 19.81
CA TRP A 131 16.41 1.99 18.69
C TRP A 131 15.09 2.75 18.66
N ILE A 132 15.15 4.05 18.99
CA ILE A 132 14.01 4.96 18.91
C ILE A 132 14.10 5.71 17.58
N PRO A 133 13.03 5.71 16.76
CA PRO A 133 12.99 6.49 15.53
C PRO A 133 12.93 7.99 15.83
N ASP A 134 13.60 8.81 15.02
CA ASP A 134 13.38 10.25 15.03
C ASP A 134 12.09 10.59 14.25
N VAL A 135 11.73 9.77 13.24
CA VAL A 135 10.50 9.88 12.47
C VAL A 135 9.77 8.54 12.35
N VAL A 136 8.46 8.54 12.64
CA VAL A 136 7.55 7.46 12.24
C VAL A 136 6.84 7.86 10.97
N HIS A 137 7.06 7.08 9.90
CA HIS A 137 6.42 7.26 8.61
C HIS A 137 5.25 6.27 8.49
N ALA A 138 4.05 6.75 8.77
CA ALA A 138 2.81 6.00 8.66
C ALA A 138 2.22 6.10 7.24
N THR A 139 1.71 5.00 6.71
CA THR A 139 1.07 4.92 5.39
C THR A 139 -0.38 4.46 5.48
N ASP A 140 -1.29 5.19 4.82
CA ASP A 140 -2.73 4.93 4.72
C ASP A 140 -3.46 4.72 6.06
N TRP A 141 -4.78 4.58 5.97
CA TRP A 141 -5.67 4.50 7.13
C TRP A 141 -5.27 3.42 8.14
N HIS A 142 -4.64 2.34 7.68
CA HIS A 142 -4.20 1.20 8.51
C HIS A 142 -3.25 1.61 9.64
N THR A 143 -2.46 2.66 9.43
CA THR A 143 -1.40 3.11 10.35
C THR A 143 -1.63 4.53 10.87
N ALA A 144 -2.69 5.20 10.40
CA ALA A 144 -3.12 6.50 10.88
C ALA A 144 -3.45 6.60 12.39
N PRO A 145 -3.82 5.51 13.11
CA PRO A 145 -3.90 5.58 14.57
C PRO A 145 -2.55 5.90 15.25
N ILE A 146 -1.41 5.63 14.60
CA ILE A 146 -0.08 5.90 15.17
C ILE A 146 0.20 7.40 15.33
N PRO A 147 0.17 8.24 14.27
CA PRO A 147 0.37 9.68 14.44
C PRO A 147 -0.68 10.30 15.36
N THR A 148 -1.93 9.82 15.28
CA THR A 148 -3.00 10.23 16.19
C THR A 148 -2.65 9.96 17.66
N TRP A 149 -2.15 8.75 17.95
CA TRP A 149 -1.77 8.36 19.31
C TRP A 149 -0.56 9.16 19.81
N LEU A 150 0.49 9.31 18.98
CA LEU A 150 1.69 10.06 19.33
C LEU A 150 1.37 11.52 19.64
N LYS A 151 0.42 12.13 18.91
CA LYS A 151 0.01 13.52 19.14
C LYS A 151 -0.81 13.72 20.41
N ILE A 152 -1.70 12.79 20.74
CA ILE A 152 -2.67 12.96 21.84
C ILE A 152 -2.17 12.38 23.18
N TYR A 153 -1.41 11.29 23.11
CA TYR A 153 -0.95 10.54 24.29
C TYR A 153 0.58 10.51 24.41
N GLY A 154 1.30 10.57 23.29
CA GLY A 154 2.76 10.43 23.28
C GLY A 154 3.54 11.67 23.75
N GLN A 155 2.94 12.87 23.70
CA GLN A 155 3.66 14.14 23.93
C GLN A 155 4.27 14.27 25.34
N ASP A 156 3.71 13.60 26.35
CA ASP A 156 4.21 13.68 27.73
C ASP A 156 4.98 12.43 28.16
N VAL A 157 5.21 11.48 27.25
CA VAL A 157 5.75 10.16 27.57
C VAL A 157 7.02 9.92 26.75
N ALA A 158 8.17 9.80 27.43
CA ALA A 158 9.37 9.30 26.78
C ALA A 158 9.22 7.81 26.40
N PRO A 159 9.68 7.37 25.22
CA PRO A 159 10.49 8.13 24.25
C PRO A 159 9.66 8.88 23.18
N TYR A 160 8.33 8.85 23.24
CA TYR A 160 7.45 9.29 22.14
C TYR A 160 7.43 10.80 21.89
N ARG A 161 7.64 11.62 22.93
CA ARG A 161 7.57 13.09 22.84
C ARG A 161 8.40 13.67 21.69
N ASP A 162 9.57 13.09 21.44
CA ASP A 162 10.55 13.65 20.51
C ASP A 162 10.46 12.99 19.12
N ILE A 163 9.45 12.14 18.87
CA ILE A 163 9.23 11.45 17.60
C ILE A 163 8.34 12.30 16.71
N ALA A 164 8.85 12.69 15.54
CA ALA A 164 8.06 13.35 14.51
C ALA A 164 7.29 12.32 13.65
N THR A 165 6.23 12.77 13.00
CA THR A 165 5.35 11.90 12.21
C THR A 165 5.18 12.40 10.77
N LEU A 166 5.41 11.49 9.83
CA LEU A 166 5.07 11.66 8.41
C LEU A 166 3.92 10.70 8.09
N TYR A 167 2.81 11.23 7.58
CA TYR A 167 1.67 10.41 7.16
C TYR A 167 1.48 10.47 5.64
N THR A 168 1.61 9.34 4.94
CA THR A 168 1.42 9.28 3.48
C THR A 168 0.09 8.64 3.12
N ILE A 169 -0.70 9.36 2.33
CA ILE A 169 -1.96 8.89 1.73
C ILE A 169 -1.65 8.37 0.32
N ARG A 170 -1.94 7.09 0.08
CA ARG A 170 -1.68 6.42 -1.21
C ARG A 170 -2.97 6.04 -1.93
N ASP A 171 -4.01 5.71 -1.18
CA ASP A 171 -5.32 5.36 -1.71
C ASP A 171 -6.41 6.07 -0.90
N PHE A 172 -6.96 7.14 -1.47
CA PHE A 172 -7.91 8.02 -0.81
C PHE A 172 -9.31 7.42 -0.68
N ASP A 173 -9.62 6.40 -1.47
CA ASP A 173 -10.93 5.74 -1.47
C ASP A 173 -11.10 4.88 -0.20
N TYR A 174 -10.01 4.39 0.39
CA TYR A 174 -10.02 3.60 1.62
C TYR A 174 -9.63 4.44 2.83
N GLN A 175 -10.62 4.94 3.56
CA GLN A 175 -10.40 5.88 4.66
C GLN A 175 -10.39 5.26 6.07
N GLY A 176 -10.69 3.96 6.18
CA GLY A 176 -10.70 3.25 7.46
C GLY A 176 -11.81 3.71 8.41
N GLU A 177 -12.95 4.13 7.88
CA GLU A 177 -14.05 4.62 8.70
C GLU A 177 -14.77 3.48 9.43
N CYS A 178 -14.98 3.65 10.73
CA CYS A 178 -15.57 2.63 11.59
C CYS A 178 -16.35 3.24 12.77
N GLY A 179 -16.99 2.38 13.57
CA GLY A 179 -17.74 2.81 14.74
C GLY A 179 -16.82 3.38 15.83
N ARG A 180 -17.22 4.49 16.44
CA ARG A 180 -16.39 5.21 17.43
C ARG A 180 -16.09 4.41 18.71
N LEU A 181 -16.84 3.34 19.00
CA LEU A 181 -16.52 2.38 20.07
C LEU A 181 -15.13 1.77 19.92
N LEU A 182 -14.56 1.79 18.70
CA LEU A 182 -13.19 1.34 18.48
C LEU A 182 -12.15 2.16 19.24
N LEU A 183 -12.45 3.42 19.58
CA LEU A 183 -11.58 4.25 20.43
C LEU A 183 -11.46 3.66 21.84
N ASN A 184 -12.55 3.12 22.41
CA ASN A 184 -12.50 2.43 23.71
C ASN A 184 -11.67 1.15 23.61
N PHE A 185 -11.81 0.41 22.49
CA PHE A 185 -11.02 -0.78 22.23
C PHE A 185 -9.51 -0.47 22.17
N CYS A 186 -9.08 0.66 21.62
CA CYS A 186 -7.65 0.97 21.55
C CYS A 186 -7.15 1.91 22.66
N ARG A 187 -7.99 2.21 23.66
CA ARG A 187 -7.73 3.16 24.76
C ARG A 187 -7.34 4.55 24.25
N MET A 188 -8.11 5.02 23.28
CA MET A 188 -7.94 6.30 22.61
C MET A 188 -9.17 7.21 22.77
N GLU A 189 -9.85 7.18 23.92
CA GLU A 189 -11.11 7.88 24.18
C GLU A 189 -11.01 9.41 24.12
N ARG A 190 -9.80 9.98 24.34
CA ARG A 190 -9.53 11.42 24.21
C ARG A 190 -9.39 11.91 22.76
N VAL A 191 -9.41 11.02 21.77
CA VAL A 191 -9.40 11.42 20.36
C VAL A 191 -10.65 12.26 20.08
N PRO A 192 -10.54 13.51 19.59
CA PRO A 192 -11.70 14.33 19.31
C PRO A 192 -12.52 13.75 18.14
N HIS A 193 -13.79 14.14 18.07
CA HIS A 193 -14.58 13.94 16.85
C HIS A 193 -14.30 15.13 15.93
N LEU A 194 -13.93 14.87 14.68
CA LEU A 194 -13.61 15.92 13.70
C LEU A 194 -14.87 16.29 12.92
N ASP A 195 -14.98 17.54 12.46
CA ASP A 195 -16.16 18.01 11.71
C ASP A 195 -16.40 17.26 10.40
N VAL A 196 -15.33 16.69 9.82
CA VAL A 196 -15.38 15.86 8.60
C VAL A 196 -15.82 14.42 8.86
N GLU A 197 -15.94 13.99 10.12
CA GLU A 197 -16.36 12.65 10.50
C GLU A 197 -17.89 12.53 10.58
N ARG A 198 -18.42 11.40 10.12
CA ARG A 198 -19.85 11.11 10.30
C ARG A 198 -20.20 10.95 11.79
N PRO A 199 -21.41 11.33 12.22
CA PRO A 199 -21.83 11.16 13.61
C PRO A 199 -21.69 9.70 14.10
N GLY A 200 -21.09 9.51 15.28
CA GLY A 200 -20.87 8.19 15.87
C GLY A 200 -19.79 7.33 15.18
N LYS A 201 -19.09 7.88 14.18
CA LYS A 201 -17.97 7.24 13.49
C LYS A 201 -16.63 7.86 13.89
N VAL A 202 -15.57 7.16 13.54
CA VAL A 202 -14.20 7.66 13.48
C VAL A 202 -13.66 7.33 12.08
N ASN A 203 -12.98 8.29 11.46
CA ASN A 203 -12.33 8.11 10.17
C ASN A 203 -10.82 8.14 10.39
N TRP A 204 -10.17 6.97 10.33
CA TRP A 204 -8.75 6.88 10.66
C TRP A 204 -7.87 7.73 9.75
N MET A 205 -8.18 7.81 8.45
CA MET A 205 -7.47 8.70 7.55
C MET A 205 -7.60 10.17 7.97
N ALA A 206 -8.81 10.62 8.33
CA ALA A 206 -9.04 11.98 8.82
C ALA A 206 -8.21 12.27 10.08
N GLN A 207 -8.20 11.34 11.04
CA GLN A 207 -7.41 11.47 12.26
C GLN A 207 -5.90 11.53 11.97
N GLY A 208 -5.41 10.72 11.02
CA GLY A 208 -4.03 10.79 10.54
C GLY A 208 -3.67 12.15 9.95
N ILE A 209 -4.53 12.71 9.10
CA ILE A 209 -4.36 14.05 8.50
C ILE A 209 -4.34 15.14 9.59
N ALA A 210 -5.28 15.07 10.54
CA ALA A 210 -5.42 16.07 11.59
C ALA A 210 -4.22 16.11 12.55
N HIS A 211 -3.60 14.95 12.82
CA HIS A 211 -2.65 14.80 13.92
C HIS A 211 -1.20 14.56 13.53
N ALA A 212 -0.89 14.18 12.29
CA ALA A 212 0.50 14.03 11.83
C ALA A 212 1.25 15.38 11.83
N ASP A 213 2.58 15.37 11.88
CA ASP A 213 3.37 16.60 11.78
C ASP A 213 3.47 17.08 10.34
N VAL A 214 3.65 16.14 9.41
CA VAL A 214 3.68 16.35 7.96
C VAL A 214 2.83 15.28 7.26
N ILE A 215 2.16 15.66 6.19
CA ILE A 215 1.34 14.78 5.36
C ILE A 215 1.95 14.74 3.96
N SER A 216 1.89 13.59 3.29
CA SER A 216 2.26 13.47 1.89
C SER A 216 1.31 12.59 1.08
N THR A 217 1.41 12.68 -0.23
CA THR A 217 0.74 11.76 -1.16
C THR A 217 1.61 11.47 -2.38
N VAL A 218 1.10 10.68 -3.31
CA VAL A 218 1.85 9.98 -4.36
C VAL A 218 2.21 10.81 -5.59
N SER A 219 1.72 12.05 -5.70
CA SER A 219 2.16 13.00 -6.73
C SER A 219 1.79 14.45 -6.39
N PRO A 220 2.52 15.46 -6.90
CA PRO A 220 2.16 16.88 -6.76
C PRO A 220 0.78 17.21 -7.33
N THR A 221 0.45 16.68 -8.51
CA THR A 221 -0.84 16.88 -9.16
C THR A 221 -1.98 16.31 -8.31
N TYR A 222 -1.81 15.10 -7.79
CA TYR A 222 -2.82 14.46 -6.97
C TYR A 222 -3.04 15.21 -5.65
N ALA A 223 -1.97 15.74 -5.04
CA ALA A 223 -2.09 16.59 -3.86
C ALA A 223 -2.96 17.83 -4.14
N HIS A 224 -2.77 18.47 -5.29
CA HIS A 224 -3.60 19.59 -5.72
C HIS A 224 -5.06 19.14 -5.95
N GLU A 225 -5.26 18.06 -6.70
CA GLU A 225 -6.59 17.52 -7.01
C GLU A 225 -7.43 17.24 -5.76
N ILE A 226 -6.89 16.54 -4.76
CA ILE A 226 -7.64 16.21 -3.54
C ILE A 226 -7.76 17.37 -2.54
N CYS A 227 -7.00 18.44 -2.72
CA CYS A 227 -7.14 19.66 -1.91
C CYS A 227 -8.13 20.65 -2.51
N ASP A 228 -8.13 20.79 -3.84
CA ASP A 228 -8.76 21.92 -4.55
C ASP A 228 -10.00 21.53 -5.35
N THR A 229 -10.32 20.25 -5.47
CA THR A 229 -11.47 19.77 -6.24
C THR A 229 -12.33 18.79 -5.42
N ASP A 230 -13.48 18.41 -5.99
CA ASP A 230 -14.39 17.44 -5.41
C ASP A 230 -13.75 16.03 -5.24
N LEU A 231 -12.59 15.78 -5.85
CA LEU A 231 -11.82 14.54 -5.66
C LEU A 231 -11.36 14.33 -4.22
N GLY A 232 -11.27 15.40 -3.42
CA GLY A 232 -11.00 15.31 -1.98
C GLY A 232 -12.19 14.87 -1.13
N GLY A 233 -13.38 14.71 -1.71
CA GLY A 233 -14.59 14.25 -1.03
C GLY A 233 -14.82 14.95 0.33
N ALA A 234 -15.24 14.17 1.35
CA ALA A 234 -15.54 14.69 2.68
C ALA A 234 -14.30 15.21 3.45
N LEU A 235 -13.09 14.78 3.11
CA LEU A 235 -11.86 15.19 3.82
C LEU A 235 -11.19 16.42 3.19
N GLN A 236 -11.70 16.91 2.05
CA GLN A 236 -11.15 18.08 1.34
C GLN A 236 -10.98 19.31 2.25
N PRO A 237 -11.95 19.69 3.13
CA PRO A 237 -11.75 20.84 4.02
C PRO A 237 -10.58 20.65 4.99
N LEU A 238 -10.40 19.42 5.51
CA LEU A 238 -9.33 19.08 6.42
C LEU A 238 -7.97 19.09 5.73
N LEU A 239 -7.88 18.54 4.52
CA LEU A 239 -6.67 18.61 3.69
C LEU A 239 -6.30 20.05 3.35
N SER A 240 -7.27 20.87 2.94
CA SER A 240 -7.05 22.29 2.65
C SER A 240 -6.59 23.08 3.87
N ALA A 241 -7.14 22.80 5.06
CA ALA A 241 -6.70 23.42 6.32
C ALA A 241 -5.25 23.04 6.70
N ARG A 242 -4.70 21.99 6.09
CA ARG A 242 -3.36 21.43 6.38
C ARG A 242 -2.40 21.59 5.20
N ARG A 243 -2.75 22.44 4.22
CA ARG A 243 -2.01 22.63 2.97
C ARG A 243 -0.55 23.05 3.17
N ASP A 244 -0.25 23.81 4.22
CA ASP A 244 1.12 24.25 4.55
C ASP A 244 2.04 23.08 4.92
N ARG A 245 1.47 21.90 5.20
CA ARG A 245 2.20 20.68 5.57
C ARG A 245 1.79 19.45 4.75
N PHE A 246 1.13 19.64 3.62
CA PHE A 246 0.69 18.56 2.75
C PHE A 246 1.43 18.59 1.42
N PHE A 247 2.22 17.55 1.13
CA PHE A 247 3.14 17.52 0.00
C PHE A 247 2.87 16.34 -0.93
N GLY A 248 2.75 16.60 -2.23
CA GLY A 248 2.76 15.54 -3.24
C GLY A 248 4.18 15.15 -3.63
N ILE A 249 4.55 13.89 -3.45
CA ILE A 249 5.86 13.35 -3.83
C ILE A 249 5.63 12.22 -4.85
N LEU A 250 6.12 12.43 -6.07
CA LEU A 250 5.93 11.49 -7.16
C LEU A 250 6.54 10.12 -6.81
N SER A 251 5.74 9.07 -6.88
CA SER A 251 6.21 7.70 -6.66
C SER A 251 7.23 7.29 -7.72
N GLY A 252 8.37 6.75 -7.28
CA GLY A 252 9.35 6.11 -8.16
C GLY A 252 9.04 4.64 -8.40
N ILE A 253 9.93 3.99 -9.16
CA ILE A 253 9.95 2.54 -9.37
C ILE A 253 11.29 1.96 -8.89
N ASP A 254 11.31 0.68 -8.52
CA ASP A 254 12.56 -0.03 -8.28
C ASP A 254 13.18 -0.43 -9.62
N THR A 255 14.16 0.35 -10.09
CA THR A 255 14.85 0.12 -11.37
C THR A 255 15.80 -1.07 -11.34
N GLN A 256 15.99 -1.76 -10.21
CA GLN A 256 16.71 -3.03 -10.17
C GLN A 256 15.78 -4.22 -10.46
N VAL A 257 14.49 -4.06 -10.14
CA VAL A 257 13.45 -5.03 -10.46
C VAL A 257 12.88 -4.79 -11.86
N TRP A 258 12.58 -3.53 -12.18
CA TRP A 258 12.00 -3.10 -13.45
C TRP A 258 13.09 -2.63 -14.41
N ASP A 259 13.94 -3.56 -14.86
CA ASP A 259 15.02 -3.31 -15.82
C ASP A 259 14.93 -4.25 -17.04
N PRO A 260 14.39 -3.79 -18.19
CA PRO A 260 14.21 -4.63 -19.36
C PRO A 260 15.54 -5.12 -19.97
N SER A 261 16.69 -4.55 -19.58
CA SER A 261 18.00 -4.95 -20.11
C SER A 261 18.50 -6.26 -19.50
N VAL A 262 18.00 -6.63 -18.33
CA VAL A 262 18.42 -7.83 -17.58
C VAL A 262 17.26 -8.69 -17.08
N ASP A 263 16.01 -8.30 -17.34
CA ASP A 263 14.82 -9.00 -16.87
C ASP A 263 14.68 -10.41 -17.49
N PRO A 264 14.79 -11.48 -16.69
CA PRO A 264 14.67 -12.85 -17.17
C PRO A 264 13.23 -13.25 -17.56
N ALA A 265 12.22 -12.45 -17.19
CA ALA A 265 10.84 -12.68 -17.61
C ALA A 265 10.61 -12.30 -19.08
N LEU A 266 11.50 -11.51 -19.69
CA LEU A 266 11.42 -11.13 -21.10
C LEU A 266 12.02 -12.23 -21.99
N ALA A 267 11.30 -12.56 -23.07
CA ALA A 267 11.82 -13.44 -24.11
C ALA A 267 13.06 -12.86 -24.82
N GLN A 268 13.14 -11.53 -24.86
CA GLN A 268 14.26 -10.76 -25.39
C GLN A 268 14.45 -9.51 -24.54
N THR A 269 15.58 -9.43 -23.83
CA THR A 269 15.97 -8.21 -23.13
C THR A 269 16.28 -7.09 -24.12
N TYR A 270 16.07 -5.85 -23.69
CA TYR A 270 16.30 -4.65 -24.49
C TYR A 270 16.56 -3.45 -23.59
N ASP A 271 17.18 -2.43 -24.16
CA ASP A 271 17.42 -1.14 -23.54
C ASP A 271 16.88 0.00 -24.41
N TRP A 272 17.27 1.24 -24.10
CA TRP A 272 16.80 2.42 -24.81
C TRP A 272 17.32 2.51 -26.26
N GLU A 273 18.47 1.89 -26.57
CA GLU A 273 19.03 1.83 -27.93
C GLU A 273 18.37 0.72 -28.76
N THR A 274 17.97 -0.37 -28.10
CA THR A 274 17.44 -1.59 -28.72
C THR A 274 15.94 -1.78 -28.56
N VAL A 275 15.19 -0.71 -28.23
CA VAL A 275 13.72 -0.76 -27.98
C VAL A 275 12.91 -1.42 -29.12
N HIS A 276 13.40 -1.38 -30.36
CA HIS A 276 12.80 -2.05 -31.50
C HIS A 276 12.74 -3.59 -31.36
N MET A 277 13.59 -4.18 -30.50
CA MET A 277 13.62 -5.61 -30.19
C MET A 277 12.40 -6.08 -29.37
N ARG A 278 11.63 -5.16 -28.76
CA ARG A 278 10.39 -5.48 -28.02
C ARG A 278 9.35 -6.24 -28.87
N VAL A 279 9.48 -6.20 -30.19
CA VAL A 279 8.65 -6.99 -31.11
C VAL A 279 8.72 -8.50 -30.82
N VAL A 280 9.88 -9.00 -30.36
CA VAL A 280 10.06 -10.41 -29.97
C VAL A 280 9.23 -10.70 -28.72
N ASN A 281 9.24 -9.81 -27.72
CA ASN A 281 8.43 -9.93 -26.51
C ASN A 281 6.93 -9.89 -26.82
N LYS A 282 6.50 -8.99 -27.71
CA LYS A 282 5.10 -8.95 -28.17
C LYS A 282 4.67 -10.28 -28.80
N GLN A 283 5.49 -10.86 -29.67
CA GLN A 283 5.19 -12.16 -30.29
C GLN A 283 5.19 -13.31 -29.27
N ALA A 284 6.10 -13.28 -28.29
CA ALA A 284 6.11 -14.25 -27.20
C ALA A 284 4.81 -14.18 -26.39
N LEU A 285 4.39 -12.98 -25.98
CA LEU A 285 3.14 -12.75 -25.26
C LEU A 285 1.91 -13.17 -26.08
N GLN A 286 1.85 -12.83 -27.37
CA GLN A 286 0.77 -13.27 -28.26
C GLN A 286 0.65 -14.81 -28.29
N ARG A 287 1.79 -15.53 -28.39
CA ARG A 287 1.80 -17.00 -28.38
C ARG A 287 1.36 -17.57 -27.03
N GLU A 288 1.88 -17.02 -25.93
CA GLU A 288 1.53 -17.43 -24.57
C GLU A 288 0.02 -17.28 -24.31
N LEU A 289 -0.57 -16.20 -24.81
CA LEU A 289 -1.99 -15.87 -24.61
C LEU A 289 -2.92 -16.42 -25.70
N HIS A 290 -2.37 -17.18 -26.66
CA HIS A 290 -3.09 -17.74 -27.80
C HIS A 290 -3.82 -16.69 -28.67
N LEU A 291 -3.25 -15.50 -28.77
CA LEU A 291 -3.65 -14.46 -29.71
C LEU A 291 -3.01 -14.72 -31.09
N LEU A 292 -3.55 -14.12 -32.16
CA LEU A 292 -2.92 -14.19 -33.48
C LEU A 292 -1.51 -13.54 -33.42
N PRO A 293 -0.43 -14.23 -33.80
CA PRO A 293 0.94 -13.72 -33.68
C PRO A 293 1.28 -12.73 -34.81
N GLU A 294 0.55 -11.61 -34.85
CA GLU A 294 0.67 -10.59 -35.90
C GLU A 294 1.60 -9.47 -35.44
N ARG A 295 2.71 -9.30 -36.18
CA ARG A 295 3.78 -8.35 -35.87
C ARG A 295 3.29 -6.90 -35.91
N GLU A 296 2.51 -6.55 -36.93
CA GLU A 296 2.11 -5.17 -37.23
C GLU A 296 0.81 -4.74 -36.51
N VAL A 297 0.04 -5.67 -35.95
CA VAL A 297 -1.23 -5.35 -35.27
C VAL A 297 -0.99 -4.80 -33.87
N PRO A 298 -1.46 -3.60 -33.50
CA PRO A 298 -1.23 -3.03 -32.18
C PRO A 298 -1.77 -3.97 -31.09
N LEU A 299 -0.99 -4.16 -30.03
CA LEU A 299 -1.40 -4.90 -28.83
C LEU A 299 -1.42 -3.93 -27.65
N ILE A 300 -2.61 -3.71 -27.10
CA ILE A 300 -2.86 -2.84 -25.96
C ILE A 300 -2.99 -3.72 -24.71
N GLY A 301 -2.34 -3.34 -23.62
CA GLY A 301 -2.38 -4.06 -22.36
C GLY A 301 -2.84 -3.17 -21.21
N THR A 302 -3.72 -3.69 -20.37
CA THR A 302 -4.12 -3.06 -19.10
C THR A 302 -3.82 -4.02 -17.95
N VAL A 303 -3.06 -3.53 -16.97
CA VAL A 303 -2.84 -4.21 -15.68
C VAL A 303 -3.51 -3.36 -14.60
N SER A 304 -4.65 -3.81 -14.08
CA SER A 304 -5.44 -3.02 -13.12
C SER A 304 -6.40 -3.89 -12.32
N ARG A 305 -6.79 -3.42 -11.14
CA ARG A 305 -7.99 -3.94 -10.46
C ARG A 305 -9.22 -3.74 -11.34
N ILE A 306 -10.14 -4.70 -11.29
CA ILE A 306 -11.47 -4.61 -11.92
C ILE A 306 -12.35 -3.80 -10.98
N ASP A 307 -12.40 -2.50 -11.25
CA ASP A 307 -13.03 -1.52 -10.39
C ASP A 307 -13.62 -0.38 -11.24
N PRO A 308 -14.83 0.11 -10.94
CA PRO A 308 -15.45 1.22 -11.67
C PRO A 308 -14.57 2.48 -11.74
N HIS A 309 -13.84 2.80 -10.66
CA HIS A 309 -12.94 3.95 -10.57
C HIS A 309 -11.70 3.82 -11.48
N LYS A 310 -11.40 2.60 -11.93
CA LYS A 310 -10.35 2.34 -12.94
C LYS A 310 -10.88 2.46 -14.37
N GLY A 311 -12.15 2.82 -14.55
CA GLY A 311 -12.75 3.05 -15.86
C GLY A 311 -12.93 1.77 -16.68
N VAL A 312 -13.00 0.60 -16.05
CA VAL A 312 -13.11 -0.69 -16.76
C VAL A 312 -14.38 -0.78 -17.59
N GLY A 313 -15.50 -0.24 -17.11
CA GLY A 313 -16.74 -0.18 -17.90
C GLY A 313 -16.59 0.71 -19.15
N LEU A 314 -15.97 1.89 -19.01
CA LEU A 314 -15.68 2.78 -20.13
C LEU A 314 -14.74 2.12 -21.14
N LEU A 315 -13.68 1.47 -20.65
CA LEU A 315 -12.72 0.74 -21.46
C LEU A 315 -13.42 -0.38 -22.24
N SER A 316 -14.28 -1.15 -21.59
CA SER A 316 -14.97 -2.29 -22.21
C SER A 316 -15.92 -1.83 -23.33
N ALA A 317 -16.70 -0.76 -23.08
CA ALA A 317 -17.57 -0.17 -24.08
C ALA A 317 -16.78 0.38 -25.29
N ALA A 318 -15.68 1.09 -25.05
CA ALA A 318 -14.84 1.62 -26.11
C ALA A 318 -14.14 0.52 -26.93
N LEU A 319 -13.69 -0.54 -26.28
CA LEU A 319 -13.03 -1.66 -26.94
C LEU A 319 -13.97 -2.39 -27.91
N ASP A 320 -15.25 -2.57 -27.56
CA ASP A 320 -16.22 -3.22 -28.44
C ASP A 320 -16.33 -2.48 -29.79
N GLU A 321 -16.44 -1.15 -29.74
CA GLU A 321 -16.53 -0.31 -30.94
C GLU A 321 -15.23 -0.31 -31.75
N ILE A 322 -14.08 -0.18 -31.08
CA ILE A 322 -12.78 -0.10 -31.75
C ILE A 322 -12.41 -1.45 -32.40
N LEU A 323 -12.68 -2.58 -31.73
CA LEU A 323 -12.38 -3.92 -32.26
C LEU A 323 -13.25 -4.28 -33.48
N ASP A 324 -14.45 -3.72 -33.59
CA ASP A 324 -15.30 -3.89 -34.78
C ASP A 324 -14.78 -3.13 -36.00
N GLN A 325 -14.09 -1.99 -35.80
CA GLN A 325 -13.65 -1.10 -36.88
C GLN A 325 -12.16 -1.26 -37.23
N HIS A 326 -11.35 -1.75 -36.31
CA HIS A 326 -9.89 -1.77 -36.43
C HIS A 326 -9.28 -3.11 -36.02
N ARG A 327 -8.24 -3.52 -36.75
CA ARG A 327 -7.42 -4.67 -36.36
C ARG A 327 -6.50 -4.26 -35.22
N MET A 328 -6.84 -4.67 -34.01
CA MET A 328 -6.02 -4.53 -32.81
C MET A 328 -6.18 -5.74 -31.90
N GLN A 329 -5.32 -5.83 -30.89
CA GLN A 329 -5.38 -6.82 -29.84
C GLN A 329 -5.41 -6.14 -28.47
N PHE A 330 -6.05 -6.79 -27.52
CA PHE A 330 -6.19 -6.29 -26.16
C PHE A 330 -5.94 -7.39 -25.13
N VAL A 331 -5.19 -7.06 -24.10
CA VAL A 331 -4.93 -7.93 -22.95
C VAL A 331 -5.32 -7.20 -21.67
N PHE A 332 -6.19 -7.82 -20.88
CA PHE A 332 -6.49 -7.37 -19.52
C PHE A 332 -5.89 -8.35 -18.52
N LEU A 333 -5.18 -7.83 -17.52
CA LEU A 333 -4.68 -8.60 -16.39
C LEU A 333 -5.09 -7.94 -15.08
N GLY A 334 -5.75 -8.69 -14.22
CA GLY A 334 -6.07 -8.27 -12.86
C GLY A 334 -7.32 -8.91 -12.32
N THR A 335 -7.68 -8.55 -11.09
CA THR A 335 -8.85 -9.10 -10.40
C THR A 335 -9.65 -7.97 -9.74
N GLY A 336 -10.87 -8.29 -9.31
CA GLY A 336 -11.74 -7.39 -8.54
C GLY A 336 -12.97 -8.14 -8.07
N ASP A 337 -13.89 -7.48 -7.40
CA ASP A 337 -15.11 -8.09 -6.86
C ASP A 337 -16.37 -7.73 -7.67
N ASP A 338 -16.24 -6.81 -8.64
CA ASP A 338 -17.34 -6.40 -9.51
C ASP A 338 -17.61 -7.46 -10.60
N GLU A 339 -18.63 -8.28 -10.36
CA GLU A 339 -19.01 -9.35 -11.28
C GLU A 339 -19.55 -8.83 -12.62
N GLU A 340 -20.20 -7.67 -12.65
CA GLU A 340 -20.73 -7.11 -13.89
C GLU A 340 -19.58 -6.69 -14.81
N LEU A 341 -18.59 -5.95 -14.29
CA LEU A 341 -17.40 -5.56 -15.04
C LEU A 341 -16.58 -6.76 -15.50
N LYS A 342 -16.47 -7.81 -14.68
CA LYS A 342 -15.84 -9.07 -15.10
C LYS A 342 -16.57 -9.68 -16.29
N GLN A 343 -17.90 -9.78 -16.23
CA GLN A 343 -18.69 -10.35 -17.32
C GLN A 343 -18.57 -9.51 -18.61
N GLN A 344 -18.50 -8.19 -18.50
CA GLN A 344 -18.26 -7.30 -19.66
C GLN A 344 -16.90 -7.57 -20.32
N LEU A 345 -15.83 -7.74 -19.54
CA LEU A 345 -14.51 -8.11 -20.09
C LEU A 345 -14.52 -9.51 -20.72
N LEU A 346 -15.15 -10.48 -20.04
CA LEU A 346 -15.22 -11.86 -20.53
C LEU A 346 -16.09 -11.98 -21.80
N SER A 347 -17.14 -11.16 -21.95
CA SER A 347 -17.96 -11.13 -23.16
C SER A 347 -17.18 -10.58 -24.36
N LEU A 348 -16.33 -9.57 -24.16
CA LEU A 348 -15.39 -9.10 -25.20
C LEU A 348 -14.43 -10.21 -25.64
N GLN A 349 -13.88 -10.97 -24.70
CA GLN A 349 -13.05 -12.14 -25.03
C GLN A 349 -13.82 -13.18 -25.85
N GLN A 350 -15.09 -13.43 -25.52
CA GLN A 350 -15.93 -14.38 -26.26
C GLN A 350 -16.27 -13.88 -27.67
N LYS A 351 -16.52 -12.57 -27.84
CA LYS A 351 -16.79 -11.95 -29.15
C LYS A 351 -15.53 -11.93 -30.03
N TYR A 352 -14.35 -11.70 -29.44
CA TYR A 352 -13.08 -11.58 -30.15
C TYR A 352 -11.98 -12.53 -29.63
N PRO A 353 -12.15 -13.86 -29.72
CA PRO A 353 -11.30 -14.83 -29.02
C PRO A 353 -9.83 -14.87 -29.48
N GLN A 354 -9.54 -14.32 -30.66
CA GLN A 354 -8.21 -14.26 -31.24
C GLN A 354 -7.54 -12.88 -31.08
N ALA A 355 -8.26 -11.89 -30.54
CA ALA A 355 -7.78 -10.53 -30.37
C ALA A 355 -7.83 -10.04 -28.92
N VAL A 356 -8.73 -10.58 -28.09
CA VAL A 356 -8.89 -10.19 -26.70
C VAL A 356 -8.50 -11.35 -25.78
N ARG A 357 -7.73 -11.06 -24.74
CA ARG A 357 -7.46 -11.98 -23.63
C ARG A 357 -7.69 -11.32 -22.29
N VAL A 358 -8.39 -11.99 -21.39
CA VAL A 358 -8.68 -11.55 -20.03
C VAL A 358 -8.12 -12.56 -19.04
N LEU A 359 -7.21 -12.11 -18.19
CA LEU A 359 -6.53 -12.90 -17.18
C LEU A 359 -6.99 -12.45 -15.79
N LEU A 360 -7.91 -13.21 -15.20
CA LEU A 360 -8.45 -12.95 -13.85
C LEU A 360 -7.53 -13.50 -12.76
N ARG A 361 -6.33 -12.95 -12.66
CA ARG A 361 -5.32 -13.34 -11.66
C ARG A 361 -4.41 -12.16 -11.30
N TYR A 362 -3.70 -12.30 -10.19
CA TYR A 362 -2.50 -11.52 -9.90
C TYR A 362 -1.28 -12.28 -10.45
N ASP A 363 -0.30 -11.55 -10.99
CA ASP A 363 0.99 -12.08 -11.43
C ASP A 363 2.13 -11.71 -10.46
#